data_AF-X1FT72-F1
#
_entry.id   AF-X1FT72-F1
#
_cell.length_a   1.000
_cell.length_b   1.000
_cell.length_c   1.000
_cell.angle_alpha   90.00
_cell.angle_beta   90.00
_cell.angle_gamma   90.00
#
_symmetry.space_group_name_H-M   'P 1'
#
loop_
_entity.id
_entity.type
_entity.pdbx_description
1 polymer ?
#
loop_
_entity_poly.entity_id
_entity_poly.type
_entity_poly.pdbx_seq_one_letter_code
_entity_poly.pdbx_strand_id
1 'polypeptide(L)' 'MPIKTIEWIEGKVKIIDQGKLPQKLEYIYCKDVETLREAISSLKIRGAPVIGIAAAFGVVLG' A
#
# COMPACT_ATOMS: atom_id res chain seq x y z
N MET A 1 -15.94 3.44 -12.89
CA MET A 1 -15.12 2.29 -12.43
C MET A 1 -14.56 2.60 -11.05
N PRO A 2 -14.57 1.65 -10.10
CA PRO A 2 -13.99 1.88 -8.77
C PRO A 2 -12.46 1.99 -8.85
N ILE A 3 -11.87 2.90 -8.07
CA ILE A 3 -10.41 3.03 -7.93
C ILE A 3 -9.94 1.95 -6.94
N LYS A 4 -8.95 1.15 -7.33
CA LYS A 4 -8.30 0.21 -6.42
C LYS A 4 -7.30 0.96 -5.54
N THR A 5 -7.49 0.89 -4.23
CA THR A 5 -6.62 1.54 -3.24
C THR A 5 -5.34 0.76 -2.95
N ILE A 6 -5.39 -0.55 -3.14
CA ILE A 6 -4.30 -1.52 -2.99
C ILE A 6 -4.47 -2.62 -4.04
N GLU A 7 -3.40 -2.99 -4.74
CA GLU A 7 -3.40 -4.09 -5.70
C GLU A 7 -2.01 -4.73 -5.84
N TRP A 8 -1.97 -6.00 -6.22
CA TRP A 8 -0.74 -6.67 -6.62
C TRP A 8 -0.48 -6.41 -8.11
N ILE A 9 0.75 -6.01 -8.44
CA ILE A 9 1.19 -5.77 -9.81
C ILE A 9 2.66 -6.16 -9.95
N GLU A 10 2.96 -7.06 -10.90
CA GLU A 10 4.33 -7.40 -11.30
C GLU A 10 5.27 -7.71 -10.11
N GLY A 11 4.79 -8.50 -9.14
CA GLY A 11 5.60 -8.88 -7.97
C GLY A 11 5.70 -7.81 -6.89
N LYS A 12 4.89 -6.75 -6.96
CA LYS A 12 4.89 -5.63 -6.01
C LYS A 12 3.48 -5.32 -5.55
N VAL A 13 3.38 -4.71 -4.37
CA VAL A 13 2.12 -4.16 -3.86
C VAL A 13 2.06 -2.68 -4.23
N LYS A 14 1.11 -2.32 -5.09
CA LYS A 14 0.83 -0.95 -5.48
C LYS A 14 -0.29 -0.38 -4.61
N ILE A 15 -0.02 0.73 -3.93
CA ILE A 15 -0.94 1.33 -2.95
C ILE A 15 -1.00 2.84 -3.18
N ILE A 16 -2.17 3.44 -2.97
CA ILE A 16 -2.31 4.90 -3.02
C ILE A 16 -1.68 5.54 -1.78
N ASP A 17 -0.88 6.58 -1.99
CA ASP A 17 -0.36 7.43 -0.89
C ASP A 17 -1.48 8.32 -0.35
N GLN A 18 -2.09 7.89 0.77
CA GLN A 18 -3.16 8.62 1.44
C GLN A 18 -2.67 9.91 2.14
N GLY A 19 -1.37 10.14 2.25
CA GLY A 19 -0.79 11.37 2.79
C GLY A 19 -0.80 12.52 1.79
N LYS A 20 -0.90 12.21 0.49
CA LYS A 20 -0.94 13.20 -0.60
C LYS A 20 -2.36 13.54 -1.07
N LEU A 21 -3.34 12.76 -0.65
CA LEU A 21 -4.75 13.04 -0.93
C LEU A 21 -5.28 14.16 -0.02
N PRO A 22 -6.21 15.01 -0.52
CA PRO A 22 -6.81 14.98 -1.87
C PRO A 22 -5.99 15.71 -2.96
N GLN A 23 -4.85 16.32 -2.62
CA GLN A 23 -4.11 17.21 -3.52
C GLN A 23 -3.48 16.47 -4.71
N LYS A 24 -3.02 15.24 -4.50
CA LYS A 24 -2.32 14.46 -5.53
C LYS A 24 -2.54 12.97 -5.35
N LEU A 25 -2.94 12.31 -6.44
CA LEU A 25 -2.97 10.85 -6.54
C LEU A 25 -1.58 10.36 -6.91
N GLU A 26 -0.89 9.72 -5.97
CA GLU A 26 0.36 9.02 -6.21
C GLU A 26 0.30 7.59 -5.71
N TYR A 27 1.14 6.74 -6.30
CA TYR A 27 1.25 5.33 -5.95
C TYR A 27 2.61 5.02 -5.33
N ILE A 28 2.59 4.19 -4.30
CA ILE A 28 3.74 3.58 -3.67
C ILE A 28 3.80 2.14 -4.14
N TYR A 29 4.99 1.69 -4.54
CA TYR A 29 5.24 0.32 -4.95
C TYR A 29 6.13 -0.35 -3.92
N CYS A 30 5.55 -1.24 -3.13
CA CYS A 30 6.28 -2.00 -2.12
C CYS A 30 6.76 -3.31 -2.76
N LYS A 31 8.07 -3.53 -2.76
CA LYS A 31 8.71 -4.71 -3.38
C LYS A 31 9.12 -5.77 -2.36
N ASP A 32 9.04 -5.43 -1.08
CA ASP A 32 9.47 -6.23 0.06
C ASP A 32 8.69 -5.82 1.31
N VAL A 33 8.82 -6.62 2.37
CA VAL A 33 8.13 -6.35 3.65
C VAL A 33 8.57 -5.03 4.27
N GLU A 34 9.83 -4.62 4.10
CA GLU A 34 10.36 -3.39 4.70
C GLU A 34 9.70 -2.14 4.10
N THR A 35 9.60 -2.07 2.76
CA THR A 35 8.90 -0.97 2.08
C THR A 35 7.43 -0.91 2.42
N LEU A 36 6.78 -2.06 2.65
CA LEU A 36 5.39 -2.14 3.06
C LEU A 36 5.20 -1.69 4.53
N ARG A 37 6.09 -2.12 5.43
CA ARG A 37 6.13 -1.71 6.83
C ARG A 37 6.28 -0.20 6.94
N GLU A 38 7.19 0.38 6.17
CA GLU A 38 7.42 1.83 6.18
C GLU A 38 6.21 2.61 5.67
N ALA A 39 5.51 2.11 4.65
CA ALA A 39 4.30 2.75 4.15
C ALA A 39 3.15 2.77 5.18
N ILE A 40 3.05 1.73 6.02
CA ILE A 40 2.09 1.67 7.13
C ILE A 40 2.51 2.60 8.28
N SER A 41 3.77 2.49 8.74
CA SER A 41 4.24 3.23 9.91
C SER A 41 4.34 4.74 9.68
N SER A 42 4.61 5.16 8.44
CA SER A 42 4.58 6.57 8.02
C SER A 42 3.18 7.11 7.70
N LEU A 43 2.12 6.31 7.90
CA LEU A 43 0.72 6.67 7.65
C LEU A 43 0.39 7.07 6.20
N LYS A 44 1.30 6.75 5.26
CA LYS A 44 1.01 6.79 3.81
C LYS A 44 -0.11 5.81 3.45
N ILE A 45 -0.25 4.75 4.25
CA ILE A 45 -1.36 3.80 4.22
C ILE A 45 -1.96 3.75 5.62
N ARG A 46 -3.27 3.96 5.73
CA ARG A 46 -3.99 3.90 7.00
C ARG A 46 -5.40 3.35 6.83
N GLY A 47 -5.94 2.83 7.93
CA GLY A 47 -7.24 2.17 8.01
C GLY A 47 -7.09 0.67 8.29
N ALA A 48 -7.78 0.16 9.31
CA ALA A 48 -7.64 -1.23 9.75
C ALA A 48 -7.85 -2.26 8.61
N PRO A 49 -8.85 -2.12 7.72
CA PRO A 49 -9.04 -3.07 6.61
C PRO A 49 -7.86 -3.09 5.62
N VAL A 50 -7.35 -1.92 5.20
CA VAL A 50 -6.25 -1.87 4.22
C VAL A 50 -4.93 -2.37 4.82
N ILE A 51 -4.71 -2.15 6.12
CA ILE A 51 -3.55 -2.68 6.84
C ILE A 51 -3.60 -4.21 6.87
N GLY A 52 -4.77 -4.81 7.10
CA GLY A 52 -4.92 -6.27 7.03
C GLY A 52 -4.61 -6.84 5.64
N ILE A 53 -5.08 -6.18 4.58
CA ILE A 53 -4.79 -6.59 3.19
C ILE A 53 -3.30 -6.41 2.87
N ALA A 54 -2.70 -5.29 3.28
CA ALA A 54 -1.26 -5.06 3.13
C ALA A 54 -0.45 -6.14 3.86
N ALA A 55 -0.80 -6.47 5.10
CA ALA A 55 -0.13 -7.54 5.85
C ALA A 55 -0.22 -8.90 5.10
N ALA A 56 -1.38 -9.23 4.51
CA ALA A 56 -1.52 -10.44 3.71
C ALA A 56 -0.60 -10.45 2.48
N PHE A 57 -0.45 -9.32 1.79
CA PHE A 57 0.56 -9.22 0.72
C PHE A 57 2.00 -9.27 1.25
N GLY A 58 2.26 -8.73 2.44
CA GLY A 58 3.55 -8.82 3.10
C GLY A 58 4.02 -10.26 3.30
N VAL A 59 3.10 -11.18 3.60
CA VAL A 59 3.40 -12.63 3.70
C VAL A 59 3.89 -13.21 2.36
N VAL A 60 3.42 -12.67 1.23
CA VAL A 60 3.85 -13.12 -0.11
C VAL A 60 5.17 -12.48 -0.54
N LEU A 61 5.48 -11.28 -0.03
CA LEU A 61 6.73 -10.57 -0.31
C LEU A 61 7.92 -11.07 0.53
N GLY A 62 7.65 -11.76 1.64
CA GLY A 62 8.65 -12.30 2.58
C GLY A 62 9.19 -13.65 2.16
#